data_AF-A0A427YD21-F1
#
_entry.id   AF-A0A427YD21-F1
#
_cell.length_a   1.000
_cell.length_b   1.000
_cell.length_c   1.000
_cell.angle_alpha   90.00
_cell.angle_beta   90.00
_cell.angle_gamma   90.00
#
_symmetry.space_group_name_H-M   'P 1'
#
loop_
_entity.id
_entity.type
_entity.pdbx_description
1 polymer ?
#
loop_
_entity_poly.entity_id
_entity_poly.type
_entity_poly.pdbx_seq_one_letter_code
_entity_poly.pdbx_strand_id
1 'polypeptide(L)'
;MSDAPTFGYSERQPTTEEKELIDDVLKLYQLKPVSSAYARYSPSATFHDPIGLAKGLEAVKAQFNSMPKIFSESDTKALKVLDNPAVKPPSIQFSLSQLYKFKVGSSEKLVNSLVTLNVDPSNNLITHHEEEWDAKPNTTGEDGFFGKINELRKKFTAEAIKLGADTTPADQK
;
A
#
# COMPACT_ATOMS: atom_id res chain seq x y z
N MET A 1 -4.44 22.12 -5.24
CA MET A 1 -4.72 21.15 -4.16
C MET A 1 -5.37 19.96 -4.83
N SER A 2 -4.68 18.82 -4.88
CA SER A 2 -5.21 17.60 -5.50
C SER A 2 -6.23 17.01 -4.54
N ASP A 3 -7.48 16.83 -4.97
CA ASP A 3 -8.50 16.19 -4.15
C ASP A 3 -8.46 14.68 -4.41
N ALA A 4 -8.29 13.85 -3.38
CA ALA A 4 -8.34 12.40 -3.57
C ALA A 4 -9.77 12.02 -4.00
N PRO A 5 -9.93 11.17 -5.04
CA PRO A 5 -11.24 10.67 -5.42
C PRO A 5 -11.85 9.87 -4.28
N THR A 6 -13.17 9.96 -4.11
CA THR A 6 -13.89 9.17 -3.09
C THR A 6 -14.45 7.85 -3.65
N PHE A 7 -14.30 7.63 -4.96
CA PHE A 7 -14.76 6.43 -5.66
C PHE A 7 -16.24 6.07 -5.43
N GLY A 8 -17.08 7.08 -5.20
CA GLY A 8 -18.51 6.90 -4.97
C GLY A 8 -18.91 6.74 -3.50
N TYR A 9 -17.95 6.71 -2.58
CA TYR A 9 -18.22 6.73 -1.14
C TYR A 9 -18.33 8.16 -0.60
N SER A 10 -18.99 8.29 0.55
CA SER A 10 -18.95 9.54 1.33
C SER A 10 -17.69 9.58 2.19
N GLU A 11 -17.19 10.77 2.50
CA GLU A 11 -16.07 10.96 3.41
C GLU A 11 -16.56 10.99 4.87
N ARG A 12 -15.78 10.42 5.78
CA ARG A 12 -15.98 10.53 7.23
C ARG A 12 -14.67 10.84 7.94
N GLN A 13 -14.76 11.25 9.20
CA GLN A 13 -13.59 11.38 10.06
C GLN A 13 -13.17 10.01 10.62
N PRO A 14 -11.86 9.71 10.72
CA PRO A 14 -11.38 8.53 11.43
C PRO A 14 -11.51 8.70 12.95
N THR A 15 -11.58 7.59 13.67
CA THR A 15 -11.26 7.58 15.11
C THR A 15 -9.77 7.81 15.35
N THR A 16 -9.38 8.02 16.60
CA THR A 16 -7.96 8.16 16.97
C THR A 16 -7.16 6.90 16.58
N GLU A 17 -7.69 5.72 16.87
CA GLU A 17 -7.05 4.43 16.60
C GLU A 17 -6.93 4.17 15.10
N GLU A 18 -7.97 4.51 14.33
CA GLU A 18 -7.96 4.44 12.86
C GLU A 18 -6.90 5.37 12.27
N LYS A 19 -6.77 6.59 12.82
CA LYS A 19 -5.76 7.55 12.38
C LYS A 19 -4.35 7.05 12.66
N GLU A 20 -4.10 6.47 13.83
CA GLU A 20 -2.78 5.89 14.16
C GLU A 20 -2.43 4.71 13.25
N LEU A 21 -3.41 3.84 12.96
CA LEU A 21 -3.25 2.73 12.02
C LEU A 21 -2.88 3.24 10.62
N ILE A 22 -3.62 4.24 10.12
CA ILE A 22 -3.36 4.88 8.83
C ILE A 22 -1.97 5.51 8.82
N ASP A 23 -1.60 6.27 9.85
CA ASP A 23 -0.31 6.96 9.92
C ASP A 23 0.86 5.95 9.88
N ASP A 24 0.73 4.80 10.52
CA ASP A 24 1.73 3.73 10.46
C ASP A 24 1.82 3.07 9.08
N VAL A 25 0.68 2.76 8.44
CA VAL A 25 0.66 2.22 7.07
C VAL A 25 1.22 3.24 6.08
N LEU A 26 0.92 4.54 6.27
CA LEU A 26 1.37 5.61 5.39
C LEU A 26 2.89 5.75 5.36
N LYS A 27 3.60 5.39 6.44
CA LYS A 27 5.07 5.33 6.46
C LYS A 27 5.59 4.39 5.35
N LEU A 28 4.92 3.26 5.12
CA LEU A 28 5.31 2.31 4.06
C LEU A 28 5.18 2.95 2.67
N TYR A 29 4.03 3.59 2.40
CA TYR A 29 3.77 4.35 1.17
C TYR A 29 4.76 5.50 0.94
N GLN A 30 5.24 6.12 2.03
CA GLN A 30 6.24 7.19 2.03
C GLN A 30 7.69 6.71 1.96
N LEU A 31 7.92 5.46 1.54
CA LEU A 31 9.25 4.85 1.41
C LEU A 31 10.01 4.76 2.74
N LYS A 32 9.29 4.67 3.86
CA LYS A 32 9.85 4.47 5.21
C LYS A 32 9.41 3.11 5.79
N PRO A 33 9.93 1.99 5.25
CA PRO A 33 9.59 0.66 5.72
C PRO A 33 10.25 0.37 7.08
N VAL A 34 9.65 0.85 8.17
CA VAL A 34 10.18 0.75 9.53
C VAL A 34 9.46 -0.31 10.36
N SER A 35 10.12 -0.79 11.40
CA SER A 35 9.63 -1.86 12.27
C SER A 35 8.25 -1.56 12.88
N SER A 36 8.01 -0.31 13.29
CA SER A 36 6.73 0.11 13.86
C SER A 36 5.56 -0.03 12.87
N ALA A 37 5.79 0.19 11.58
CA ALA A 37 4.77 0.02 10.55
C ALA A 37 4.46 -1.46 10.32
N TYR A 38 5.49 -2.31 10.31
CA TYR A 38 5.33 -3.76 10.18
C TYR A 38 4.69 -4.42 11.40
N ALA A 39 4.84 -3.84 12.59
CA ALA A 39 4.19 -4.31 13.82
C ALA A 39 2.65 -4.25 13.76
N ARG A 40 2.07 -3.50 12.79
CA ARG A 40 0.62 -3.47 12.55
C ARG A 40 0.09 -4.69 11.80
N TYR A 41 0.95 -5.55 11.26
CA TYR A 41 0.54 -6.68 10.42
C TYR A 41 0.59 -7.99 11.18
N SER A 42 -0.42 -8.85 10.95
CA SER A 42 -0.41 -10.23 11.39
C SER A 42 0.74 -11.01 10.72
N PRO A 43 1.36 -12.02 11.38
CA PRO A 43 2.33 -12.90 10.74
C PRO A 43 1.83 -13.54 9.44
N SER A 44 0.53 -13.80 9.35
CA SER A 44 -0.13 -14.38 8.17
C SER A 44 -0.80 -13.34 7.27
N ALA A 45 -0.51 -12.05 7.45
CA ALA A 45 -1.15 -10.98 6.69
C ALA A 45 -0.88 -11.11 5.19
N THR A 46 -1.84 -10.67 4.38
CA THR A 46 -1.66 -10.56 2.93
C THR A 46 -1.70 -9.10 2.49
N PHE A 47 -0.88 -8.75 1.50
CA PHE A 47 -0.97 -7.48 0.78
C PHE A 47 -1.23 -7.77 -0.70
N HIS A 48 -2.18 -7.06 -1.29
CA HIS A 48 -2.57 -7.26 -2.68
C HIS A 48 -2.78 -5.91 -3.36
N ASP A 49 -2.03 -5.70 -4.44
CA ASP A 49 -2.11 -4.54 -5.30
C ASP A 49 -2.15 -5.00 -6.78
N PRO A 50 -2.28 -4.09 -7.76
CA PRO A 50 -2.23 -4.50 -9.16
C PRO A 50 -0.89 -5.10 -9.61
N ILE A 51 0.18 -4.92 -8.82
CA ILE A 51 1.51 -5.44 -9.12
C ILE A 51 1.57 -6.93 -8.77
N GLY A 52 1.03 -7.32 -7.62
CA GLY A 52 0.97 -8.72 -7.19
C GLY A 52 0.39 -8.94 -5.80
N LEU A 53 0.45 -10.20 -5.35
CA LEU A 53 -0.07 -10.68 -4.08
C LEU A 53 1.07 -11.19 -3.19
N ALA A 54 1.34 -10.49 -2.10
CA ALA A 54 2.24 -10.90 -1.04
C ALA A 54 1.47 -11.67 0.04
N LYS A 55 1.92 -12.88 0.37
CA LYS A 55 1.31 -13.75 1.40
C LYS A 55 2.28 -13.96 2.57
N GLY A 56 1.85 -13.57 3.77
CA GLY A 56 2.64 -13.60 4.99
C GLY A 56 3.46 -12.32 5.17
N LEU A 57 3.75 -12.00 6.44
CA LEU A 57 4.44 -10.77 6.83
C LEU A 57 5.79 -10.57 6.11
N GLU A 58 6.55 -11.65 5.91
CA GLU A 58 7.84 -11.57 5.22
C GLU A 58 7.70 -11.15 3.75
N ALA A 59 6.65 -11.62 3.05
CA ALA A 59 6.37 -11.19 1.68
C ALA A 59 5.90 -9.72 1.64
N VAL A 60 5.07 -9.31 2.61
CA VAL A 60 4.62 -7.91 2.76
C VAL A 60 5.83 -6.99 2.95
N LYS A 61 6.73 -7.34 3.88
CA LYS A 61 8.00 -6.62 4.10
C LYS A 61 8.83 -6.54 2.83
N ALA A 62 9.02 -7.65 2.12
CA ALA A 62 9.80 -7.65 0.88
C ALA A 62 9.24 -6.68 -0.17
N GLN A 63 7.91 -6.63 -0.34
CA GLN A 63 7.27 -5.72 -1.28
C GLN A 63 7.50 -4.25 -0.90
N PHE A 64 7.22 -3.86 0.34
CA PHE A 64 7.44 -2.48 0.79
C PHE A 64 8.92 -2.09 0.87
N ASN A 65 9.82 -3.01 1.24
CA ASN A 65 11.27 -2.80 1.24
C ASN A 65 11.86 -2.60 -0.16
N SER A 66 11.20 -3.08 -1.22
CA SER A 66 11.61 -2.82 -2.60
C SER A 66 11.24 -1.42 -3.08
N MET A 67 10.22 -0.77 -2.49
CA MET A 67 9.76 0.54 -2.96
C MET A 67 10.87 1.61 -2.89
N PRO A 68 11.63 1.77 -1.77
CA PRO A 68 12.74 2.73 -1.71
C PRO A 68 13.90 2.40 -2.65
N LYS A 69 13.90 1.26 -3.33
CA LYS A 69 14.91 0.88 -4.33
C LYS A 69 14.50 1.29 -5.74
N ILE A 70 13.20 1.35 -6.00
CA ILE A 70 12.59 1.71 -7.28
C ILE A 70 12.30 3.21 -7.36
N PHE A 71 11.86 3.79 -6.24
CA PHE A 71 11.45 5.19 -6.14
C PHE A 71 12.47 6.00 -5.33
N SER A 72 12.73 7.22 -5.78
CA SER A 72 13.58 8.20 -5.08
C SER A 72 12.80 9.02 -4.07
N GLU A 73 11.55 9.36 -4.42
CA GLU A 73 10.66 10.22 -3.63
C GLU A 73 9.23 9.68 -3.70
N SER A 74 8.45 9.95 -2.65
CA SER A 74 7.04 9.58 -2.55
C SER A 74 6.29 10.62 -1.72
N ASP A 75 5.32 11.28 -2.33
CA ASP A 75 4.54 12.35 -1.70
C ASP A 75 3.07 11.99 -1.60
N THR A 76 2.52 12.05 -0.38
CA THR A 76 1.08 11.92 -0.15
C THR A 76 0.41 13.24 -0.52
N LYS A 77 -0.39 13.24 -1.58
CA LYS A 77 -1.08 14.44 -2.09
C LYS A 77 -2.45 14.63 -1.46
N ALA A 78 -3.14 13.54 -1.13
CA ALA A 78 -4.41 13.57 -0.42
C ALA A 78 -4.73 12.20 0.20
N LEU A 79 -5.51 12.22 1.28
CA LEU A 79 -6.05 11.05 1.96
C LEU A 79 -7.44 11.37 2.48
N LYS A 80 -8.41 10.48 2.27
CA LYS A 80 -9.77 10.61 2.80
C LYS A 80 -10.26 9.28 3.35
N VAL A 81 -10.75 9.29 4.59
CA VAL A 81 -11.38 8.09 5.17
C VAL A 81 -12.81 7.99 4.66
N LEU A 82 -13.18 6.80 4.17
CA LEU A 82 -14.43 6.60 3.46
C LEU A 82 -15.46 5.92 4.37
N ASP A 83 -16.70 6.35 4.25
CA ASP A 83 -17.86 5.70 4.85
C ASP A 83 -18.39 4.63 3.89
N ASN A 84 -17.79 3.44 4.00
CA ASN A 84 -18.25 2.25 3.30
C ASN A 84 -18.98 1.34 4.30
N PRO A 85 -20.31 1.14 4.16
CA PRO A 85 -21.09 0.35 5.11
C PRO A 85 -20.67 -1.13 5.17
N ALA A 86 -19.96 -1.65 4.17
CA ALA A 86 -19.44 -3.02 4.17
C ALA A 86 -18.14 -3.19 4.98
N VAL A 87 -17.45 -2.09 5.29
CA VAL A 87 -16.21 -2.10 6.08
C VAL A 87 -16.53 -1.63 7.49
N LYS A 88 -16.38 -2.51 8.48
CA LYS A 88 -16.72 -2.22 9.89
C LYS A 88 -15.45 -2.08 10.73
N PRO A 89 -15.42 -1.13 11.69
CA PRO A 89 -14.32 -1.04 12.64
C PRO A 89 -14.04 -2.39 13.33
N PRO A 90 -12.78 -2.74 13.58
CA PRO A 90 -11.58 -1.90 13.41
C PRO A 90 -11.03 -1.84 11.97
N SER A 91 -11.66 -2.53 11.01
CA SER A 91 -11.30 -2.41 9.60
C SER A 91 -11.64 -1.02 9.05
N ILE A 92 -10.83 -0.54 8.12
CA ILE A 92 -10.95 0.81 7.56
C ILE A 92 -10.74 0.81 6.06
N GLN A 93 -11.43 1.71 5.37
CA GLN A 93 -11.23 2.01 3.96
C GLN A 93 -10.96 3.50 3.77
N PHE A 94 -9.96 3.84 2.96
CA PHE A 94 -9.61 5.21 2.66
C PHE A 94 -9.15 5.35 1.21
N SER A 95 -9.33 6.52 0.62
CA SER A 95 -8.67 6.86 -0.63
C SER A 95 -7.32 7.51 -0.35
N LEU A 96 -6.34 7.17 -1.19
CA LEU A 96 -4.96 7.67 -1.10
C LEU A 96 -4.49 8.14 -2.47
N SER A 97 -4.03 9.38 -2.56
CA SER A 97 -3.35 9.91 -3.75
C SER A 97 -1.86 10.03 -3.45
N GLN A 98 -1.04 9.16 -4.04
CA GLN A 98 0.41 9.11 -3.82
C GLN A 98 1.16 9.43 -5.13
N LEU A 99 2.06 10.40 -5.08
CA LEU A 99 2.95 10.74 -6.20
C LEU A 99 4.32 10.10 -5.98
N TYR A 100 4.68 9.15 -6.84
CA TYR A 100 5.98 8.50 -6.82
C TYR A 100 6.91 9.05 -7.88
N LYS A 101 8.18 9.23 -7.54
CA LYS A 101 9.25 9.57 -8.49
C LYS A 101 10.20 8.40 -8.64
N PHE A 102 10.47 7.99 -9.87
CA PHE A 102 11.38 6.87 -10.12
C PHE A 102 12.84 7.28 -9.89
N LYS A 103 13.68 6.37 -9.38
CA LYS A 103 15.13 6.61 -9.27
C LYS A 103 15.82 6.73 -10.63
N VAL A 104 15.32 6.00 -11.62
CA VAL A 104 15.88 5.97 -12.97
C VAL A 104 14.98 6.78 -13.90
N GLY A 105 15.57 7.80 -14.53
CA GLY A 105 14.87 8.74 -15.40
C GLY A 105 14.19 9.88 -14.63
N SER A 106 13.44 10.70 -15.36
CA SER A 106 12.74 11.88 -14.81
C SER A 106 11.22 11.66 -14.72
N SER A 107 10.78 10.40 -14.67
CA SER A 107 9.36 10.08 -14.66
C SER A 107 8.78 10.13 -13.24
N GLU A 108 7.57 10.64 -13.15
CA GLU A 108 6.74 10.61 -11.95
C GLU A 108 5.41 9.91 -12.26
N LYS A 109 4.78 9.37 -11.23
CA LYS A 109 3.51 8.66 -11.34
C LYS A 109 2.63 8.99 -10.15
N LEU A 110 1.55 9.72 -10.41
CA LEU A 110 0.43 9.83 -9.48
C LEU A 110 -0.39 8.53 -9.54
N VAL A 111 -0.64 7.96 -8.37
CA VAL A 111 -1.48 6.78 -8.16
C VAL A 111 -2.61 7.20 -7.23
N ASN A 112 -3.86 6.99 -7.65
CA ASN A 112 -5.01 7.09 -6.77
C ASN A 112 -5.42 5.68 -6.41
N SER A 113 -5.51 5.38 -5.12
CA SER A 113 -5.79 4.05 -4.62
C SER A 113 -7.01 4.08 -3.71
N LEU A 114 -7.87 3.08 -3.84
CA LEU A 114 -8.81 2.68 -2.81
C LEU A 114 -8.10 1.64 -1.94
N VAL A 115 -7.81 2.00 -0.69
CA VAL A 115 -7.07 1.15 0.26
C VAL A 115 -8.05 0.60 1.28
N THR A 116 -8.06 -0.72 1.46
CA THR A 116 -8.87 -1.39 2.47
C THR A 116 -7.98 -2.19 3.41
N LEU A 117 -8.02 -1.88 4.70
CA LEU A 117 -7.34 -2.60 5.76
C LEU A 117 -8.36 -3.41 6.55
N ASN A 118 -8.30 -4.73 6.46
CA ASN A 118 -9.04 -5.61 7.34
C ASN A 118 -8.22 -5.89 8.59
N VAL A 119 -8.82 -5.64 9.75
CA VAL A 119 -8.15 -5.71 11.05
C VAL A 119 -8.86 -6.74 11.92
N ASP A 120 -8.08 -7.63 12.53
CA ASP A 120 -8.60 -8.60 13.49
C ASP A 120 -8.89 -7.89 14.83
N PRO A 121 -10.16 -7.88 15.29
CA PRO A 121 -10.54 -7.18 16.51
C PRO A 121 -9.94 -7.78 17.79
N SER A 122 -9.42 -9.01 17.77
CA SER A 122 -8.86 -9.66 18.95
C SER A 122 -7.45 -9.17 19.30
N ASN A 123 -6.69 -8.72 18.31
CA ASN A 123 -5.28 -8.34 18.45
C ASN A 123 -4.93 -7.01 17.76
N ASN A 124 -5.91 -6.40 17.06
CA ASN A 124 -5.77 -5.15 16.34
C ASN A 124 -4.68 -5.17 15.25
N LEU A 125 -4.45 -6.34 14.64
CA LEU A 125 -3.49 -6.53 13.55
C LEU A 125 -4.20 -6.59 12.19
N ILE A 126 -3.56 -5.99 11.18
CA ILE A 126 -3.96 -6.08 9.78
C ILE A 126 -3.80 -7.53 9.32
N THR A 127 -4.90 -8.14 8.88
CA THR A 127 -4.92 -9.48 8.29
C THR A 127 -4.93 -9.44 6.77
N HIS A 128 -5.54 -8.41 6.19
CA HIS A 128 -5.59 -8.22 4.74
C HIS A 128 -5.51 -6.73 4.39
N HIS A 129 -4.54 -6.38 3.55
CA HIS A 129 -4.32 -5.05 3.01
C HIS A 129 -4.53 -5.10 1.49
N GLU A 130 -5.66 -4.57 1.02
CA GLU A 130 -6.00 -4.50 -0.40
C GLU A 130 -5.79 -3.06 -0.90
N GLU A 131 -5.13 -2.92 -2.05
CA GLU A 131 -4.96 -1.65 -2.74
C GLU A 131 -5.49 -1.77 -4.17
N GLU A 132 -6.54 -1.03 -4.51
CA GLU A 132 -7.13 -1.00 -5.85
C GLU A 132 -6.81 0.33 -6.54
N TRP A 133 -6.05 0.31 -7.64
CA TRP A 133 -5.72 1.52 -8.38
C TRP A 133 -6.91 2.03 -9.19
N ASP A 134 -7.26 3.29 -8.98
CA ASP A 134 -8.45 3.94 -9.51
C ASP A 134 -9.75 3.16 -9.19
N ALA A 135 -9.79 2.48 -8.03
CA ALA A 135 -10.86 1.58 -7.59
C ALA A 135 -11.21 0.48 -8.61
N LYS A 136 -10.20 0.04 -9.36
CA LYS A 136 -10.32 -1.11 -10.26
C LYS A 136 -9.89 -2.37 -9.51
N PRO A 137 -10.66 -3.47 -9.62
CA PRO A 137 -10.31 -4.73 -9.00
C PRO A 137 -8.92 -5.19 -9.40
N ASN A 138 -8.18 -5.69 -8.43
CA ASN A 138 -6.89 -6.32 -8.69
C ASN A 138 -7.09 -7.60 -9.50
N THR A 139 -6.31 -7.75 -10.57
CA THR A 139 -6.34 -8.93 -11.41
C THR A 139 -5.14 -9.81 -11.06
N THR A 140 -5.40 -11.07 -10.72
CA THR A 140 -4.35 -12.07 -10.52
C THR A 140 -3.87 -12.55 -11.89
N GLY A 141 -3.21 -11.65 -12.63
CA GLY A 141 -2.44 -11.95 -13.83
C GLY A 141 -3.19 -12.68 -14.94
N GLU A 142 -3.98 -11.97 -15.74
CA GLU A 142 -4.24 -12.24 -17.17
C GLU A 142 -5.07 -11.12 -17.85
N ASP A 143 -5.77 -10.29 -17.07
CA ASP A 143 -6.65 -9.25 -17.63
C ASP A 143 -5.97 -7.87 -17.82
N GLY A 144 -5.49 -7.62 -19.04
CA GLY A 144 -6.01 -6.52 -19.88
C GLY A 144 -5.78 -5.03 -19.58
N PHE A 145 -4.95 -4.60 -18.62
CA PHE A 145 -4.67 -3.15 -18.36
C PHE A 145 -3.19 -2.69 -18.43
N PHE A 146 -2.25 -3.53 -18.85
CA PHE A 146 -0.91 -3.49 -18.23
C PHE A 146 0.27 -3.09 -19.15
N GLY A 147 0.23 -1.93 -19.82
CA GLY A 147 1.46 -1.40 -20.45
C GLY A 147 2.50 -0.97 -19.40
N LYS A 148 2.20 0.15 -18.72
CA LYS A 148 3.07 0.70 -17.65
C LYS A 148 3.13 -0.18 -16.41
N ILE A 149 2.07 -0.93 -16.12
CA ILE A 149 2.03 -1.80 -14.95
C ILE A 149 2.90 -3.05 -15.18
N ASN A 150 3.00 -3.59 -16.41
CA ASN A 150 3.94 -4.66 -16.71
C ASN A 150 5.40 -4.19 -16.58
N GLU A 151 5.72 -2.96 -16.97
CA GLU A 151 7.04 -2.39 -16.70
C GLU A 151 7.32 -2.24 -15.20
N LEU A 152 6.35 -1.79 -14.42
CA LEU A 152 6.46 -1.75 -12.95
C LEU A 152 6.70 -3.15 -12.39
N ARG A 153 5.87 -4.13 -12.74
CA ARG A 153 6.03 -5.52 -12.29
C ARG A 153 7.41 -6.06 -12.63
N LYS A 154 7.91 -5.83 -13.85
CA LYS A 154 9.27 -6.19 -14.26
C LYS A 154 10.34 -5.54 -13.37
N LYS A 155 10.21 -4.26 -13.03
CA LYS A 155 11.15 -3.56 -12.14
C LYS A 155 11.11 -4.13 -10.72
N PHE A 156 9.93 -4.38 -10.17
CA PHE A 156 9.75 -5.02 -8.85
C PHE A 156 10.35 -6.43 -8.82
N THR A 157 10.06 -7.27 -9.83
CA THR A 157 10.65 -8.62 -9.95
C THR A 157 12.18 -8.56 -10.08
N ALA A 158 12.71 -7.66 -10.91
CA ALA A 158 14.16 -7.52 -11.09
C ALA A 158 14.88 -7.10 -9.80
N GLU A 159 14.33 -6.13 -9.06
CA GLU A 159 14.88 -5.72 -7.77
C GLU A 159 14.77 -6.84 -6.72
N ALA A 160 13.67 -7.60 -6.69
CA ALA A 160 13.52 -8.74 -5.80
C ALA A 160 14.58 -9.84 -6.08
N ILE A 161 14.86 -10.16 -7.35
CA ILE A 161 15.90 -11.14 -7.73
C ILE A 161 17.28 -10.65 -7.31
N LYS A 162 17.58 -9.37 -7.54
CA LYS A 162 18.92 -8.79 -7.32
C LYS A 162 19.37 -8.83 -5.85
N LEU A 163 18.44 -8.79 -4.91
CA LEU A 163 18.74 -8.56 -3.50
C LEU A 163 18.44 -9.76 -2.59
N GLY A 164 17.79 -10.81 -3.11
CA GLY A 164 16.99 -11.69 -2.26
C GLY A 164 15.81 -10.91 -1.65
N ALA A 165 14.85 -11.62 -1.07
CA ALA A 165 13.73 -10.97 -0.38
C ALA A 165 14.27 -10.25 0.88
N ASP A 166 14.67 -8.99 0.74
CA ASP A 166 15.08 -8.13 1.84
C ASP A 166 13.87 -7.82 2.70
N THR A 167 13.75 -8.49 3.84
CA THR A 167 12.66 -8.31 4.80
C THR A 167 13.07 -7.53 6.04
N THR A 168 14.31 -7.02 6.09
CA THR A 168 14.80 -6.27 7.26
C THR A 168 14.24 -4.85 7.25
N PRO A 169 13.54 -4.39 8.30
CA PRO A 169 13.08 -3.01 8.39
C PRO A 169 14.23 -2.01 8.29
N ALA A 170 13.98 -0.83 7.71
CA ALA A 170 15.02 0.17 7.45
C ALA A 170 15.70 0.71 8.72
N ASP A 171 14.98 0.76 9.83
CA ASP A 171 15.46 1.17 11.16
C ASP A 171 16.19 0.06 11.93
N GLN A 172 16.35 -1.13 11.32
CA GLN A 172 17.07 -2.28 11.88
C GLN A 172 18.28 -2.69 11.03
N LYS A 173 18.66 -1.86 10.04
CA LYS A 173 19.80 -2.08 9.15
C LYS A 173 21.08 -1.44 9.67
#